data_AF-A0A382XVF5-F1
#
_entry.id   AF-A0A382XVF5-F1
#
_cell.length_a   1.000
_cell.length_b   1.000
_cell.length_c   1.000
_cell.angle_alpha   90.00
_cell.angle_beta   90.00
_cell.angle_gamma   90.00
#
_symmetry.space_group_name_H-M   'P 1'
#
loop_
_entity.id
_entity.type
_entity.pdbx_description
1 polymer ?
#
loop_
_entity_poly.entity_id
_entity_poly.type
_entity_poly.pdbx_seq_one_letter_code
_entity_poly.pdbx_strand_id
1 'polypeptide(L)'
;MQRCGVGEVASALDSEDVALLLVLRDSEDEEIARLRETAESRGIPVREGSKTDLWRMARSNEGEDSPGILALVGRNPNASIEQVLSTGGLAWLLAGARYPVNIGFTIRTAEVSGADAVFVDCDLNHDERKAAVRTSMKAHRFMPVHWVDGDDLVAQARE
;
A
#
# COMPACT_ATOMS: atom_id res chain seq x y z
N MET A 1 3.89 -7.57 -6.25
CA MET A 1 3.96 -6.60 -5.14
C MET A 1 3.82 -7.25 -3.77
N GLN A 2 2.79 -8.07 -3.50
CA GLN A 2 2.58 -8.62 -2.16
C GLN A 2 2.96 -10.10 -2.01
N ARG A 3 3.48 -10.45 -0.83
CA ARG A 3 3.79 -11.81 -0.36
C ARG A 3 2.97 -12.13 0.87
N CYS A 4 2.37 -13.32 0.91
CA CYS A 4 1.41 -13.71 1.94
C CYS A 4 1.91 -14.90 2.76
N GLY A 5 1.87 -14.76 4.09
CA GLY A 5 2.25 -15.82 5.01
C GLY A 5 3.77 -15.99 5.16
N VAL A 6 4.14 -16.76 6.18
CA VAL A 6 5.52 -16.97 6.62
C VAL A 6 6.46 -17.36 5.47
N GLY A 7 6.09 -18.37 4.67
CA GLY A 7 6.98 -18.91 3.64
C GLY A 7 7.33 -17.90 2.54
N GLU A 8 6.32 -17.22 1.99
CA GLU A 8 6.55 -16.21 0.95
C GLU A 8 7.29 -14.99 1.52
N VAL A 9 6.98 -14.58 2.75
CA VAL A 9 7.63 -13.42 3.40
C VAL A 9 9.10 -13.71 3.72
N ALA A 10 9.41 -14.90 4.25
CA ALA A 10 10.79 -15.32 4.49
C ALA A 10 11.61 -15.31 3.20
N SER A 11 11.09 -15.94 2.13
CA SER A 11 11.75 -15.94 0.82
C SER A 11 11.97 -14.53 0.27
N ALA A 12 11.00 -13.63 0.47
CA ALA A 12 11.09 -12.26 -0.03
C ALA A 12 12.12 -11.43 0.74
N LEU A 13 12.19 -11.58 2.07
CA LEU A 13 13.25 -10.94 2.86
C LEU A 13 14.64 -11.37 2.38
N ASP A 14 14.81 -12.62 1.92
CA ASP A 14 16.12 -13.11 1.47
C ASP A 14 16.50 -12.69 0.05
N SER A 15 15.52 -12.39 -0.82
CA SER A 15 15.78 -12.29 -2.27
C SER A 15 15.15 -11.09 -2.98
N GLU A 16 14.32 -10.30 -2.29
CA GLU A 16 13.55 -9.21 -2.88
C GLU A 16 13.70 -7.90 -2.09
N ASP A 17 13.39 -6.78 -2.74
CA ASP A 17 13.38 -5.46 -2.10
C ASP A 17 12.08 -5.26 -1.30
N VAL A 18 12.08 -5.70 -0.04
CA VAL A 18 10.93 -5.58 0.86
C VAL A 18 10.86 -4.16 1.44
N ALA A 19 9.82 -3.42 1.07
CA ALA A 19 9.61 -2.04 1.49
C ALA A 19 8.81 -1.89 2.80
N LEU A 20 8.03 -2.90 3.19
CA LEU A 20 7.18 -2.86 4.38
C LEU A 20 6.74 -4.29 4.77
N LEU A 21 6.72 -4.57 6.09
CA LEU A 21 5.96 -5.69 6.63
C LEU A 21 4.66 -5.21 7.30
N LEU A 22 3.58 -5.97 7.10
CA LEU A 22 2.35 -5.87 7.88
C LEU A 22 2.15 -7.17 8.67
N VAL A 23 2.16 -7.07 9.99
CA VAL A 23 2.12 -8.20 10.92
C VAL A 23 0.81 -8.19 11.70
N LEU A 24 0.24 -9.36 11.96
CA LEU A 24 -0.92 -9.49 12.85
C LEU A 24 -0.53 -9.02 14.26
N ARG A 25 -1.29 -8.07 14.79
CA ARG A 25 -1.10 -7.56 16.15
C ARG A 25 -1.22 -8.71 17.15
N ASP A 26 -0.35 -8.70 18.15
CA ASP A 26 -0.34 -9.67 19.26
C ASP A 26 -0.21 -11.13 18.77
N SER A 27 0.46 -11.35 17.64
CA SER A 27 0.74 -12.70 17.14
C SER A 27 1.71 -13.43 18.07
N GLU A 28 1.32 -14.62 18.52
CA GLU A 28 2.16 -15.53 19.33
C GLU A 28 2.98 -16.51 18.48
N ASP A 29 2.97 -16.35 17.16
CA ASP A 29 3.71 -17.21 16.24
C ASP A 29 5.20 -16.84 16.27
N GLU A 30 6.03 -17.76 16.77
CA GLU A 30 7.48 -17.58 16.93
C GLU A 30 8.18 -17.24 15.61
N GLU A 31 7.70 -17.78 14.50
CA GLU A 31 8.27 -17.55 13.19
C GLU A 31 7.92 -16.15 12.67
N ILE A 32 6.68 -15.68 12.92
CA ILE A 32 6.30 -14.29 12.64
C ILE A 32 7.15 -13.31 13.48
N ALA A 33 7.40 -13.63 14.75
CA ALA A 33 8.26 -12.82 15.61
C ALA A 33 9.70 -12.74 15.06
N ARG A 34 10.27 -13.86 14.63
CA ARG A 34 11.60 -13.92 14.01
C ARG A 34 11.69 -13.08 12.73
N LEU A 35 10.68 -13.18 11.86
CA LEU A 35 10.63 -12.42 10.61
C LEU A 35 10.48 -10.92 10.86
N ARG A 36 9.70 -10.53 11.88
CA ARG A 36 9.60 -9.14 12.34
C ARG A 36 10.96 -8.60 12.78
N GLU A 37 11.66 -9.29 13.67
CA GLU A 37 12.98 -8.88 14.14
C GLU A 37 13.99 -8.78 12.98
N THR A 38 13.90 -9.72 12.04
CA THR A 38 14.73 -9.70 10.82
C THR A 38 14.49 -8.43 10.01
N ALA A 39 13.23 -8.05 9.76
CA ALA A 39 12.91 -6.83 9.03
C ALA A 39 13.35 -5.56 9.78
N GLU A 40 13.07 -5.48 11.08
CA GLU A 40 13.46 -4.34 11.92
C GLU A 40 14.99 -4.16 11.93
N SER A 41 15.76 -5.24 12.04
CA SER A 41 17.24 -5.21 12.00
C SER A 41 17.80 -4.69 10.67
N ARG A 42 17.03 -4.82 9.59
CA ARG A 42 17.37 -4.34 8.24
C ARG A 42 16.82 -2.94 7.95
N GLY A 43 16.18 -2.30 8.93
CA GLY A 43 15.55 -0.99 8.76
C GLY A 43 14.26 -0.99 7.94
N ILE A 44 13.69 -2.18 7.66
CA ILE A 44 12.42 -2.31 6.95
C ILE A 44 11.30 -1.94 7.94
N PRO A 45 10.41 -0.99 7.60
CA PRO A 45 9.30 -0.64 8.46
C PRO A 45 8.40 -1.85 8.74
N VAL A 46 7.99 -2.01 9.99
CA VAL A 46 6.98 -3.00 10.40
C VAL A 46 5.75 -2.26 10.91
N ARG A 47 4.58 -2.63 10.40
CA ARG A 47 3.27 -2.14 10.85
C ARG A 47 2.47 -3.29 11.42
N GLU A 48 1.67 -3.01 12.44
CA GLU A 48 0.74 -3.98 13.00
C GLU A 48 -0.69 -3.75 12.47
N GLY A 49 -1.41 -4.85 12.23
CA GLY A 49 -2.78 -4.85 11.73
C GLY A 49 -3.66 -5.87 12.45
N SER A 50 -4.98 -5.68 12.38
CA SER A 50 -5.95 -6.69 12.83
C SER A 50 -6.09 -7.83 11.81
N LYS A 51 -6.69 -8.96 12.20
CA LYS A 51 -7.02 -10.06 11.27
C LYS A 51 -7.79 -9.56 10.04
N THR A 52 -8.74 -8.65 10.23
CA THR A 52 -9.51 -8.05 9.13
C THR A 52 -8.66 -7.15 8.24
N ASP A 53 -7.70 -6.40 8.81
CA ASP A 53 -6.78 -5.58 8.03
C ASP A 53 -5.88 -6.46 7.14
N LEU A 54 -5.32 -7.54 7.69
CA LEU A 54 -4.48 -8.46 6.91
C LEU A 54 -5.30 -9.19 5.84
N TRP A 55 -6.49 -9.70 6.19
CA TRP A 55 -7.38 -10.35 5.23
C TRP A 55 -7.77 -9.43 4.08
N ARG A 56 -8.10 -8.16 4.34
CA ARG A 56 -8.44 -7.21 3.26
C ARG A 56 -7.27 -6.91 2.35
N MET A 57 -6.05 -7.02 2.87
CA MET A 57 -4.84 -6.64 2.16
C MET A 57 -4.21 -7.79 1.41
N ALA A 58 -4.42 -9.04 1.86
CA ALA A 58 -3.88 -10.24 1.22
C ALA A 58 -4.20 -10.33 -0.28
N ARG A 59 -3.29 -10.97 -1.01
CA ARG A 59 -3.36 -11.15 -2.47
C ARG A 59 -4.52 -12.06 -2.86
N SER A 60 -4.80 -13.04 -2.01
CA SER A 60 -5.95 -13.92 -2.13
C SER A 60 -6.65 -14.01 -0.79
N ASN A 61 -7.98 -14.03 -0.85
CA ASN A 61 -8.87 -14.16 0.29
C ASN A 61 -9.65 -15.48 0.23
N GLU A 62 -9.14 -16.44 -0.55
CA GLU A 62 -9.72 -17.78 -0.66
C GLU A 62 -9.39 -18.56 0.62
N GLY A 63 -10.40 -18.80 1.46
CA GLY A 63 -10.27 -19.49 2.75
C GLY A 63 -10.64 -18.62 3.94
N GLU A 64 -10.81 -19.26 5.10
CA GLU A 64 -11.21 -18.58 6.36
C GLU A 64 -10.03 -17.94 7.11
N ASP A 65 -8.80 -18.35 6.79
CA ASP A 65 -7.61 -17.92 7.52
C ASP A 65 -6.90 -16.78 6.82
N SER A 66 -7.00 -15.58 7.43
CA SER A 66 -6.13 -14.46 7.12
C SER A 66 -4.68 -14.85 7.36
N PRO A 67 -3.75 -14.50 6.45
CA PRO A 67 -2.33 -14.64 6.75
C PRO A 67 -1.98 -13.81 7.99
N GLY A 68 -1.09 -14.34 8.83
CA GLY A 68 -0.58 -13.64 10.01
C GLY A 68 0.50 -12.59 9.69
N ILE A 69 1.06 -12.61 8.48
CA ILE A 69 2.11 -11.70 8.03
C ILE A 69 2.01 -11.48 6.53
N LEU A 70 2.29 -10.25 6.10
CA LEU A 70 2.38 -9.84 4.70
C LEU A 70 3.66 -9.03 4.47
N ALA A 71 4.28 -9.18 3.31
CA ALA A 71 5.35 -8.29 2.85
C ALA A 71 4.92 -7.55 1.59
N LEU A 72 5.27 -6.27 1.53
CA LEU A 72 5.21 -5.45 0.33
C LEU A 72 6.60 -5.36 -0.28
N VAL A 73 6.70 -5.73 -1.55
CA VAL A 73 7.92 -5.75 -2.33
C VAL A 73 7.87 -4.68 -3.42
N GLY A 74 8.98 -3.99 -3.64
CA GLY A 74 9.26 -3.12 -4.79
C GLY A 74 8.65 -1.72 -4.74
N ARG A 75 7.52 -1.51 -4.06
CA ARG A 75 6.87 -0.19 -3.94
C ARG A 75 6.98 0.34 -2.52
N ASN A 76 7.59 1.51 -2.38
CA ASN A 76 7.60 2.25 -1.12
C ASN A 76 6.26 2.99 -0.94
N PRO A 77 5.41 2.61 0.03
CA PRO A 77 4.12 3.26 0.25
C PRO A 77 4.24 4.71 0.74
N ASN A 78 5.42 5.14 1.19
CA ASN A 78 5.68 6.47 1.69
C ASN A 78 6.50 7.32 0.71
N ALA A 79 6.64 6.88 -0.56
CA ALA A 79 7.37 7.65 -1.56
C ALA A 79 6.75 9.04 -1.77
N SER A 80 7.59 10.08 -1.79
CA SER A 80 7.18 11.44 -2.13
C SER A 80 6.75 11.55 -3.59
N ILE A 81 6.09 12.65 -3.96
CA ILE A 81 5.73 12.94 -5.35
C ILE A 81 6.98 12.92 -6.24
N GLU A 82 8.04 13.62 -5.84
CA GLU A 82 9.33 13.65 -6.54
C GLU A 82 9.95 12.25 -6.71
N GLN A 83 9.92 11.42 -5.68
CA GLN A 83 10.42 10.05 -5.75
C GLN A 83 9.62 9.18 -6.72
N VAL A 84 8.28 9.31 -6.71
CA VAL A 84 7.40 8.60 -7.64
C VAL A 84 7.69 9.03 -9.08
N LEU A 85 7.76 10.33 -9.35
CA LEU A 85 8.00 10.84 -10.70
C LEU A 85 9.39 10.46 -11.22
N SER A 86 10.43 10.55 -10.39
CA SER A 86 11.81 10.19 -10.76
C SER A 86 12.04 8.69 -10.95
N THR A 87 11.35 7.84 -10.19
CA THR A 87 11.43 6.38 -10.37
C THR A 87 10.79 5.96 -11.70
N GLY A 88 9.81 6.72 -12.19
CA GLY A 88 8.99 6.37 -13.34
C GLY A 88 8.06 5.19 -13.04
N GLY A 89 7.38 4.68 -14.07
CA GLY A 89 6.40 3.60 -13.96
C GLY A 89 4.97 4.04 -14.23
N LEU A 90 4.00 3.29 -13.72
CA LEU A 90 2.58 3.54 -13.95
C LEU A 90 1.98 4.30 -12.78
N ALA A 91 1.71 5.59 -12.98
CA ALA A 91 0.94 6.40 -12.04
C ALA A 91 -0.44 6.73 -12.61
N TRP A 92 -1.45 6.83 -11.73
CA TRP A 92 -2.79 7.25 -12.09
C TRP A 92 -3.05 8.66 -11.57
N LEU A 93 -3.62 9.54 -12.41
CA LEU A 93 -4.18 10.82 -12.00
C LEU A 93 -5.70 10.77 -12.10
N LEU A 94 -6.38 10.97 -10.97
CA LEU A 94 -7.83 11.09 -10.89
C LEU A 94 -8.17 12.59 -10.89
N ALA A 95 -8.26 13.19 -12.07
CA ALA A 95 -8.57 14.60 -12.24
C ALA A 95 -10.08 14.86 -12.17
N GLY A 96 -10.51 15.73 -11.24
CA GLY A 96 -11.90 16.18 -11.12
C GLY A 96 -12.87 15.15 -10.55
N ALA A 97 -12.39 14.09 -9.91
CA ALA A 97 -13.26 13.10 -9.28
C ALA A 97 -14.06 13.73 -8.12
N ARG A 98 -15.37 13.40 -8.01
CA ARG A 98 -16.28 14.04 -7.04
C ARG A 98 -16.81 13.12 -5.95
N TYR A 99 -16.85 11.82 -6.19
CA TYR A 99 -17.51 10.87 -5.28
C TYR A 99 -16.48 10.06 -4.50
N PRO A 100 -16.43 10.16 -3.16
CA PRO A 100 -15.46 9.43 -2.34
C PRO A 100 -15.46 7.92 -2.58
N VAL A 101 -16.64 7.33 -2.84
CA VAL A 101 -16.77 5.90 -3.11
C VAL A 101 -16.06 5.51 -4.41
N ASN A 102 -16.27 6.27 -5.49
CA ASN A 102 -15.64 6.01 -6.79
C ASN A 102 -14.12 6.23 -6.71
N ILE A 103 -13.68 7.28 -6.00
CA ILE A 103 -12.26 7.54 -5.76
C ILE A 103 -11.65 6.37 -5.01
N GLY A 104 -12.28 5.89 -3.94
CA GLY A 104 -11.80 4.75 -3.17
C GLY A 104 -11.66 3.49 -4.01
N PHE A 105 -12.68 3.12 -4.78
CA PHE A 105 -12.61 1.96 -5.67
C PHE A 105 -11.53 2.13 -6.74
N THR A 106 -11.38 3.32 -7.30
CA THR A 106 -10.35 3.60 -8.32
C THR A 106 -8.94 3.49 -7.72
N ILE A 107 -8.71 4.01 -6.51
CA ILE A 107 -7.44 3.83 -5.79
C ILE A 107 -7.16 2.34 -5.59
N ARG A 108 -8.15 1.53 -5.19
CA ARG A 108 -7.97 0.08 -5.01
C ARG A 108 -7.68 -0.62 -6.34
N THR A 109 -8.37 -0.25 -7.43
CA THR A 109 -8.11 -0.78 -8.78
C THR A 109 -6.70 -0.47 -9.26
N ALA A 110 -6.23 0.77 -9.09
CA ALA A 110 -4.86 1.15 -9.41
C ALA A 110 -3.85 0.32 -8.60
N GLU A 111 -4.10 0.15 -7.29
CA GLU A 111 -3.23 -0.61 -6.41
C GLU A 111 -3.06 -2.07 -6.86
N VAL A 112 -4.16 -2.78 -7.13
CA VAL A 112 -4.14 -4.20 -7.53
C VAL A 112 -3.74 -4.42 -8.98
N SER A 113 -3.82 -3.39 -9.84
CA SER A 113 -3.31 -3.45 -11.21
C SER A 113 -1.82 -3.19 -11.32
N GLY A 114 -1.15 -2.92 -10.19
CA GLY A 114 0.30 -2.75 -10.12
C GLY A 114 0.77 -1.31 -10.36
N ALA A 115 -0.09 -0.31 -10.17
CA ALA A 115 0.33 1.09 -10.22
C ALA A 115 1.36 1.40 -9.11
N ASP A 116 2.28 2.29 -9.41
CA ASP A 116 3.32 2.76 -8.51
C ASP A 116 2.80 3.86 -7.58
N ALA A 117 1.82 4.65 -8.03
CA ALA A 117 1.17 5.67 -7.23
C ALA A 117 -0.22 6.05 -7.79
N VAL A 118 -1.02 6.67 -6.92
CA VAL A 118 -2.24 7.38 -7.31
C VAL A 118 -2.19 8.82 -6.84
N PHE A 119 -2.45 9.73 -7.76
CA PHE A 119 -2.66 11.15 -7.50
C PHE A 119 -4.14 11.47 -7.64
N VAL A 120 -4.68 12.20 -6.68
CA VAL A 120 -6.09 12.57 -6.65
C VAL A 120 -6.20 14.08 -6.61
N ASP A 121 -6.70 14.64 -7.72
CA ASP A 121 -7.02 16.05 -7.86
C ASP A 121 -8.54 16.22 -7.74
N CYS A 122 -8.96 16.64 -6.55
CA CYS A 122 -10.36 16.83 -6.23
C CYS A 122 -10.58 17.83 -5.09
N ASP A 123 -11.71 18.52 -5.15
CA ASP A 123 -12.20 19.37 -4.08
C ASP A 123 -13.08 18.54 -3.12
N LEU A 124 -12.41 17.79 -2.24
CA LEU A 124 -13.04 17.02 -1.16
C LEU A 124 -12.60 17.53 0.20
N ASN A 125 -13.55 17.60 1.13
CA ASN A 125 -13.27 17.89 2.53
C ASN A 125 -12.59 16.71 3.24
N HIS A 126 -12.16 16.94 4.49
CA HIS A 126 -11.45 15.93 5.28
C HIS A 126 -12.22 14.61 5.45
N ASP A 127 -13.53 14.68 5.70
CA ASP A 127 -14.34 13.48 5.95
C ASP A 127 -14.60 12.69 4.67
N GLU A 128 -14.75 13.38 3.56
CA GLU A 128 -14.84 12.79 2.23
C GLU A 128 -13.54 12.07 1.83
N ARG A 129 -12.38 12.69 2.05
CA ARG A 129 -11.07 12.05 1.83
C ARG A 129 -10.92 10.80 2.70
N LYS A 130 -11.30 10.89 3.98
CA LYS A 130 -11.30 9.74 4.90
C LYS A 130 -12.24 8.62 4.43
N ALA A 131 -13.40 8.98 3.88
CA ALA A 131 -14.32 8.02 3.30
C ALA A 131 -13.74 7.33 2.06
N ALA A 132 -13.07 8.06 1.16
CA ALA A 132 -12.39 7.49 0.00
C ALA A 132 -11.27 6.52 0.39
N VAL A 133 -10.43 6.90 1.37
CA VAL A 133 -9.37 6.04 1.92
C VAL A 133 -9.92 4.76 2.55
N ARG A 134 -11.06 4.86 3.23
CA ARG A 134 -11.73 3.69 3.81
C ARG A 134 -12.27 2.77 2.71
N THR A 135 -12.90 3.33 1.68
CA THR A 135 -13.47 2.58 0.55
C THR A 135 -12.39 1.94 -0.32
N SER A 136 -11.19 2.51 -0.39
CA SER A 136 -10.03 1.88 -1.04
C SER A 136 -9.43 0.70 -0.29
N MET A 137 -10.13 0.22 0.75
CA MET A 137 -9.68 -0.84 1.65
C MET A 137 -8.35 -0.51 2.34
N LYS A 138 -8.01 0.77 2.52
CA LYS A 138 -6.72 1.25 3.03
C LYS A 138 -5.52 1.00 2.10
N ALA A 139 -5.72 0.99 0.78
CA ALA A 139 -4.65 0.87 -0.22
C ALA A 139 -3.47 1.85 -0.02
N HIS A 140 -3.69 3.05 0.53
CA HIS A 140 -2.65 4.01 0.93
C HIS A 140 -1.56 3.44 1.88
N ARG A 141 -1.82 2.30 2.54
CA ARG A 141 -0.82 1.61 3.37
C ARG A 141 0.23 0.86 2.53
N PHE A 142 -0.10 0.51 1.30
CA PHE A 142 0.70 -0.30 0.39
C PHE A 142 1.13 0.42 -0.88
N MET A 143 0.53 1.57 -1.18
CA MET A 143 0.81 2.39 -2.36
C MET A 143 0.76 3.87 -1.97
N PRO A 144 1.66 4.72 -2.49
CA PRO A 144 1.54 6.16 -2.38
C PRO A 144 0.19 6.65 -2.93
N VAL A 145 -0.53 7.41 -2.11
CA VAL A 145 -1.76 8.10 -2.51
C VAL A 145 -1.62 9.56 -2.12
N HIS A 146 -1.49 10.43 -3.12
CA HIS A 146 -1.26 11.86 -2.93
C HIS A 146 -2.50 12.65 -3.33
N TRP A 147 -2.91 13.60 -2.49
CA TRP A 147 -3.97 14.55 -2.80
C TRP A 147 -3.30 15.85 -3.25
N VAL A 148 -3.52 16.24 -4.50
CA VAL A 148 -2.69 17.24 -5.19
C VAL A 148 -3.55 18.21 -5.99
N ASP A 149 -2.93 19.29 -6.47
CA ASP A 149 -3.39 20.01 -7.64
C ASP A 149 -2.93 19.26 -8.90
N GLY A 150 -3.85 19.00 -9.83
CA GLY A 150 -3.58 18.20 -11.01
C GLY A 150 -2.69 18.90 -12.04
N ASP A 151 -2.85 20.21 -12.20
CA ASP A 151 -2.07 21.00 -13.16
C ASP A 151 -0.62 21.12 -12.70
N ASP A 152 -0.39 21.38 -11.41
CA ASP A 152 0.94 21.41 -10.80
C ASP A 152 1.66 20.07 -10.91
N LEU A 153 0.94 18.95 -10.73
CA LEU A 153 1.52 17.61 -10.88
C LEU A 153 1.93 17.35 -12.33
N VAL A 154 1.07 17.68 -13.30
CA VAL A 154 1.36 17.47 -14.72
C VAL A 154 2.52 18.35 -15.18
N ALA A 155 2.67 19.56 -14.63
CA ALA A 155 3.82 20.40 -14.87
C ALA A 155 5.12 19.74 -14.37
N GLN A 156 5.14 19.26 -13.12
CA GLN A 156 6.30 18.54 -12.54
C GLN A 156 6.66 17.27 -13.32
N ALA A 157 5.66 16.54 -13.83
CA ALA A 157 5.89 15.30 -14.57
C ALA A 157 6.48 15.48 -15.99
N ARG A 158 6.59 16.72 -16.49
CA ARG A 158 7.16 17.04 -17.80
C ARG A 158 8.66 17.37 -17.76
N GLU A 159 9.20 17.59 -16.57
CA GLU A 159 10.62 17.88 -16.33
C GLU A 159 11.46 16.60 -16.36
#